data_AF-A0A8T9Q6S7-F1
#
_entry.id   AF-A0A8T9Q6S7-F1
#
_cell.length_a   1.000
_cell.length_b   1.000
_cell.length_c   1.000
_cell.angle_alpha   90.00
_cell.angle_beta   90.00
_cell.angle_gamma   90.00
#
_symmetry.space_group_name_H-M   'P 1'
#
loop_
_entity.id
_entity.type
_entity.pdbx_description
1 polymer ?
#
loop_
_entity_poly.entity_id
_entity_poly.type
_entity_poly.pdbx_seq_one_letter_code
_entity_poly.pdbx_strand_id
1 'polypeptide(L)'
;MGPAGLALLTAALLWTGWPVHPAPLALLLLIAWVPYLRMEQVLVQQGSSGWKVFRYTYLTLVLWNLFVTYWVSYSTVGGGVTAVVLNSLLMCLPTMAFYHTKRLAGPVLGYISLPIYWIAFEQLHLHWDFTWPWLTLGNGFAQANELIQWYEYTGFLGGSLWMWVVNILVFKALFGLGSKSETARPAAPLRRWAAPVLATVLPIGLSFLIGETYQEKGKQVEVLVIQPNVDPFQEKFEGTANFISYEEQLTRLIQLTEKQLTPRPAWCFGPKRPWMSRTGSPTSKPTPRCSGCASF
;
A
#
# COMPACT_ATOMS: atom_id res chain seq x y z
N MET A 1 -15.96 20.12 -12.77
CA MET A 1 -15.71 18.72 -13.17
C MET A 1 -16.94 17.88 -12.86
N GLY A 2 -17.35 17.00 -13.77
CA GLY A 2 -18.42 16.03 -13.53
C GLY A 2 -17.95 14.81 -12.71
N PRO A 3 -18.87 13.90 -12.31
CA PRO A 3 -18.53 12.73 -11.48
C PRO A 3 -17.44 11.82 -12.06
N ALA A 4 -17.46 11.58 -13.38
CA ALA A 4 -16.43 10.77 -14.05
C ALA A 4 -15.03 11.41 -13.96
N GLY A 5 -14.94 12.73 -14.10
CA GLY A 5 -13.68 13.45 -13.97
C GLY A 5 -13.12 13.40 -12.55
N LEU A 6 -13.98 13.42 -11.54
CA LEU A 6 -13.58 13.26 -10.14
C LEU A 6 -13.13 11.83 -9.83
N ALA A 7 -13.79 10.81 -10.40
CA ALA A 7 -13.36 9.41 -10.31
C ALA A 7 -11.96 9.22 -10.89
N LEU A 8 -11.72 9.69 -12.11
CA LEU A 8 -10.41 9.64 -12.77
C LEU A 8 -9.34 10.39 -11.99
N LEU A 9 -9.65 11.58 -11.48
CA LEU A 9 -8.72 12.38 -10.70
C LEU A 9 -8.33 11.67 -9.39
N THR A 10 -9.30 11.04 -8.70
CA THR A 10 -9.00 10.25 -7.50
C THR A 10 -8.05 9.11 -7.83
N ALA A 11 -8.37 8.31 -8.86
CA ALA A 11 -7.54 7.18 -9.26
C ALA A 11 -6.13 7.61 -9.67
N ALA A 12 -6.01 8.74 -10.40
CA ALA A 12 -4.72 9.29 -10.80
C ALA A 12 -3.91 9.76 -9.59
N LEU A 13 -4.50 10.50 -8.64
CA LEU A 13 -3.79 10.95 -7.43
C LEU A 13 -3.35 9.79 -6.54
N LEU A 14 -4.20 8.77 -6.40
CA LEU A 14 -3.87 7.56 -5.64
C LEU A 14 -2.75 6.77 -6.30
N TRP A 15 -2.73 6.69 -7.63
CA TRP A 15 -1.65 6.06 -8.37
C TRP A 15 -0.35 6.84 -8.26
N THR A 16 -0.35 8.15 -8.52
CA THR A 16 0.86 8.97 -8.49
C THR A 16 1.51 9.03 -7.11
N GLY A 17 0.71 8.94 -6.05
CA GLY A 17 1.23 8.88 -4.68
C GLY A 17 1.67 7.49 -4.23
N TRP A 18 1.45 6.44 -5.02
CA TRP A 18 1.73 5.06 -4.61
C TRP A 18 3.25 4.74 -4.60
N PRO A 19 3.73 3.78 -3.78
CA PRO A 19 5.15 3.38 -3.65
C PRO A 19 5.88 2.89 -4.92
N VAL A 20 5.24 2.89 -6.09
CA VAL A 20 5.90 2.69 -7.39
C VAL A 20 6.58 3.96 -7.89
N HIS A 21 6.32 5.09 -7.24
CA HIS A 21 6.86 6.41 -7.57
C HIS A 21 7.77 6.96 -6.45
N PRO A 22 8.56 8.01 -6.73
CA PRO A 22 9.45 8.61 -5.75
C PRO A 22 8.76 9.08 -4.46
N ALA A 23 9.49 8.99 -3.35
CA ALA A 23 9.02 9.28 -1.99
C ALA A 23 8.22 10.59 -1.82
N PRO A 24 8.63 11.75 -2.41
CA PRO A 24 7.89 13.00 -2.19
C PRO A 24 6.44 12.98 -2.69
N LEU A 25 6.13 12.14 -3.67
CA LEU A 25 4.79 12.03 -4.22
C LEU A 25 3.80 11.34 -3.26
N ALA A 26 4.29 10.60 -2.26
CA ALA A 26 3.43 9.96 -1.25
C ALA A 26 2.55 10.96 -0.49
N LEU A 27 2.98 12.23 -0.37
CA LEU A 27 2.17 13.29 0.23
C LEU A 27 0.86 13.57 -0.54
N LEU A 28 0.80 13.24 -1.84
CA LEU A 28 -0.44 13.34 -2.62
C LEU A 28 -1.54 12.43 -2.08
N LEU A 29 -1.19 11.30 -1.45
CA LEU A 29 -2.16 10.37 -0.87
C LEU A 29 -3.00 11.04 0.23
N LEU A 30 -2.46 12.03 0.93
CA LEU A 30 -3.16 12.80 1.96
C LEU A 30 -4.28 13.71 1.42
N ILE A 31 -4.33 13.90 0.09
CA ILE A 31 -5.38 14.65 -0.60
C ILE A 31 -6.07 13.85 -1.72
N ALA A 32 -5.64 12.61 -1.97
CA ALA A 32 -6.06 11.81 -3.10
C ALA A 32 -7.52 11.37 -3.05
N TRP A 33 -8.11 11.23 -1.86
CA TRP A 33 -9.52 10.87 -1.66
C TRP A 33 -10.47 12.09 -1.66
N VAL A 34 -9.95 13.32 -1.63
CA VAL A 34 -10.77 14.54 -1.67
C VAL A 34 -11.69 14.59 -2.91
N PRO A 35 -11.24 14.28 -4.14
CA PRO A 35 -12.12 14.29 -5.31
C PRO A 35 -13.20 13.20 -5.23
N TYR A 36 -12.90 12.04 -4.65
CA TYR A 36 -13.88 10.98 -4.40
C TYR A 36 -14.97 11.43 -3.42
N LEU A 37 -14.60 12.04 -2.29
CA LEU A 37 -15.55 12.58 -1.32
C LEU A 37 -16.43 13.67 -1.96
N ARG A 38 -15.87 14.49 -2.86
CA ARG A 38 -16.64 15.47 -3.65
C ARG A 38 -17.56 14.81 -4.66
N MET A 39 -17.13 13.74 -5.31
CA MET A 39 -17.94 12.98 -6.25
C MET A 39 -19.18 12.40 -5.57
N GLU A 40 -19.00 11.75 -4.43
CA GLU A 40 -20.11 11.22 -3.63
C GLU A 40 -21.05 12.35 -3.18
N GLN A 41 -20.51 13.46 -2.69
CA GLN A 41 -21.32 14.61 -2.26
C GLN A 41 -22.16 15.18 -3.41
N VAL A 42 -21.59 15.34 -4.60
CA VAL A 42 -22.29 15.84 -5.79
C VAL A 42 -23.39 14.88 -6.24
N LEU A 43 -23.12 13.57 -6.27
CA LEU A 43 -24.11 12.58 -6.66
C LEU A 43 -25.29 12.54 -5.68
N VAL A 44 -25.02 12.63 -4.37
CA VAL A 44 -26.06 12.71 -3.34
C VAL A 44 -26.87 14.00 -3.45
N GLN A 45 -26.23 15.15 -3.67
CA GLN A 45 -26.91 16.44 -3.84
C GLN A 45 -27.80 16.47 -5.08
N GLN A 46 -27.42 15.75 -6.14
CA GLN A 46 -28.22 15.59 -7.36
C GLN A 46 -29.38 14.60 -7.21
N GLY A 47 -29.58 14.00 -6.03
CA GLY A 47 -30.59 12.96 -5.83
C GLY A 47 -30.32 11.68 -6.62
N SER A 48 -29.06 11.41 -6.97
CA SER A 48 -28.69 10.22 -7.73
C SER A 48 -28.99 8.94 -6.93
N SER A 49 -29.39 7.88 -7.64
CA SER A 49 -29.61 6.57 -7.01
C SER A 49 -28.33 6.00 -6.40
N GLY A 50 -28.46 5.18 -5.35
CA GLY A 50 -27.32 4.49 -4.73
C GLY A 50 -26.53 3.63 -5.72
N TRP A 51 -27.21 3.06 -6.72
CA TRP A 51 -26.56 2.33 -7.83
C TRP A 51 -25.61 3.21 -8.64
N LYS A 52 -25.97 4.47 -8.90
CA LYS A 52 -25.08 5.41 -9.61
C LYS A 52 -23.86 5.74 -8.77
N VAL A 53 -24.02 5.95 -7.45
CA VAL A 53 -22.91 6.16 -6.50
C VAL A 53 -21.98 4.95 -6.48
N PHE A 54 -22.54 3.74 -6.39
CA PHE A 54 -21.79 2.49 -6.46
C PHE A 54 -20.98 2.38 -7.75
N ARG A 55 -21.59 2.60 -8.92
CA ARG A 55 -20.90 2.50 -10.22
C ARG A 55 -19.70 3.43 -10.34
N TYR A 56 -19.83 4.68 -9.89
CA TYR A 56 -18.71 5.63 -9.92
C TYR A 56 -17.64 5.30 -8.88
N THR A 57 -18.03 4.80 -7.71
CA THR A 57 -17.10 4.33 -6.69
C THR A 57 -16.31 3.12 -7.19
N TYR A 58 -17.01 2.12 -7.73
CA TYR A 58 -16.42 0.94 -8.32
C TYR A 58 -15.49 1.29 -9.48
N LEU A 59 -15.89 2.21 -10.37
CA LEU A 59 -15.02 2.71 -11.44
C LEU A 59 -13.73 3.33 -10.87
N THR A 60 -13.84 4.16 -9.84
CA THR A 60 -12.67 4.80 -9.18
C THR A 60 -11.71 3.74 -8.64
N LEU A 61 -12.25 2.74 -7.92
CA LEU A 61 -11.47 1.68 -7.29
C LEU A 61 -10.85 0.74 -8.33
N VAL A 62 -11.57 0.39 -9.39
CA VAL A 62 -11.05 -0.41 -10.51
C VAL A 62 -9.90 0.30 -11.21
N LEU A 63 -10.03 1.59 -11.48
CA LEU A 63 -8.97 2.37 -12.12
C LEU A 63 -7.73 2.44 -11.22
N TRP A 64 -7.92 2.71 -9.93
CA TRP A 64 -6.80 2.74 -8.98
C TRP A 64 -6.12 1.37 -8.86
N ASN A 65 -6.89 0.29 -8.71
CA ASN A 65 -6.38 -1.08 -8.69
C ASN A 65 -5.60 -1.39 -9.97
N LEU A 66 -6.19 -1.10 -11.13
CA LEU A 66 -5.56 -1.32 -12.42
C LEU A 66 -4.22 -0.59 -12.52
N PHE A 67 -4.18 0.71 -12.22
CA PHE A 67 -2.95 1.49 -12.35
C PHE A 67 -1.83 1.03 -11.41
N VAL A 68 -2.17 0.55 -10.22
CA VAL A 68 -1.19 0.12 -9.24
C VAL A 68 -0.76 -1.34 -9.41
N THR A 69 -1.69 -2.24 -9.73
CA THR A 69 -1.46 -3.70 -9.75
C THR A 69 -1.55 -4.33 -11.14
N TYR A 70 -1.44 -3.55 -12.22
CA TYR A 70 -1.43 -4.10 -13.59
C TYR A 70 -0.34 -5.18 -13.79
N TRP A 71 0.79 -5.03 -13.10
CA TRP A 71 1.96 -5.91 -13.20
C TRP A 71 1.65 -7.36 -12.82
N VAL A 72 0.60 -7.62 -12.05
CA VAL A 72 0.15 -8.98 -11.72
C VAL A 72 -0.18 -9.77 -12.98
N SER A 73 -0.62 -9.09 -14.03
CA SER A 73 -0.94 -9.70 -15.33
C SER A 73 0.29 -10.29 -16.04
N TYR A 74 1.51 -9.89 -15.66
CA TYR A 74 2.74 -10.52 -16.18
C TYR A 74 2.90 -11.97 -15.70
N SER A 75 2.27 -12.34 -14.58
CA SER A 75 2.25 -13.73 -14.12
C SER A 75 1.17 -14.55 -14.85
N THR A 76 -0.08 -14.09 -14.75
CA THR A 76 -1.23 -14.63 -15.48
C THR A 76 -2.23 -13.50 -15.70
N VAL A 77 -2.70 -13.34 -16.94
CA VAL A 77 -3.68 -12.31 -17.28
C VAL A 77 -4.98 -12.52 -16.49
N GLY A 78 -5.44 -13.76 -16.38
CA GLY A 78 -6.64 -14.12 -15.60
C GLY A 78 -6.52 -13.73 -14.13
N GLY A 79 -5.39 -14.04 -13.48
CA GLY A 79 -5.15 -13.67 -12.09
C GLY A 79 -5.11 -12.15 -11.88
N GLY A 80 -4.45 -11.41 -12.78
CA GLY A 80 -4.40 -9.95 -12.74
C GLY A 80 -5.79 -9.30 -12.88
N VAL A 81 -6.58 -9.73 -13.86
CA VAL A 81 -7.95 -9.21 -14.06
C VAL A 81 -8.83 -9.52 -12.86
N THR A 82 -8.80 -10.77 -12.37
CA THR A 82 -9.60 -11.18 -11.21
C THR A 82 -9.21 -10.40 -9.96
N ALA A 83 -7.91 -10.18 -9.70
CA ALA A 83 -7.44 -9.39 -8.58
C ALA A 83 -7.97 -7.95 -8.64
N VAL A 84 -7.85 -7.29 -9.79
CA VAL A 84 -8.34 -5.90 -9.98
C VAL A 84 -9.86 -5.81 -9.78
N VAL A 85 -10.62 -6.69 -10.41
CA VAL A 85 -12.10 -6.67 -10.39
C VAL A 85 -12.64 -7.01 -9.00
N LEU A 86 -12.21 -8.14 -8.42
CA LEU A 86 -12.73 -8.60 -7.14
C LEU A 86 -12.28 -7.71 -5.99
N ASN A 87 -11.01 -7.29 -5.95
CA ASN A 87 -10.53 -6.41 -4.89
C ASN A 87 -11.26 -5.06 -4.91
N SER A 88 -11.47 -4.48 -6.09
CA SER A 88 -12.24 -3.23 -6.23
C SER A 88 -13.69 -3.38 -5.78
N LEU A 89 -14.30 -4.55 -6.01
CA LEU A 89 -15.65 -4.84 -5.55
C LEU A 89 -15.71 -4.95 -4.03
N LEU A 90 -14.74 -5.62 -3.40
CA LEU A 90 -14.64 -5.73 -1.95
C LEU A 90 -14.38 -4.35 -1.30
N MET A 91 -13.52 -3.53 -1.89
CA MET A 91 -13.26 -2.16 -1.44
C MET A 91 -14.48 -1.23 -1.54
N CYS A 92 -15.49 -1.60 -2.34
CA CYS A 92 -16.76 -0.87 -2.35
C CYS A 92 -17.55 -1.06 -1.04
N LEU A 93 -17.38 -2.17 -0.30
CA LEU A 93 -18.11 -2.44 0.93
C LEU A 93 -18.01 -1.31 1.97
N PRO A 94 -16.80 -0.87 2.41
CA PRO A 94 -16.69 0.22 3.38
C PRO A 94 -17.24 1.55 2.86
N THR A 95 -17.07 1.84 1.57
CA THR A 95 -17.56 3.09 0.96
C THR A 95 -19.08 3.14 0.82
N MET A 96 -19.71 2.00 0.50
CA MET A 96 -21.15 1.91 0.41
C MET A 96 -21.78 1.92 1.81
N ALA A 97 -21.15 1.25 2.79
CA ALA A 97 -21.54 1.36 4.20
C ALA A 97 -21.50 2.83 4.66
N PHE A 98 -20.44 3.57 4.34
CA PHE A 98 -20.35 5.01 4.55
C PHE A 98 -21.52 5.78 3.90
N TYR A 99 -21.81 5.53 2.63
CA TYR A 99 -22.93 6.18 1.91
C TYR A 99 -24.27 5.92 2.61
N HIS A 100 -24.53 4.68 3.04
CA HIS A 100 -25.76 4.32 3.74
C HIS A 100 -25.85 4.98 5.12
N THR A 101 -24.77 4.93 5.92
CA THR A 101 -24.71 5.57 7.24
C THR A 101 -24.89 7.08 7.13
N LYS A 102 -24.30 7.72 6.12
CA LYS A 102 -24.47 9.15 5.86
C LYS A 102 -25.92 9.53 5.55
N ARG A 103 -26.66 8.67 4.83
CA ARG A 103 -28.09 8.89 4.53
C ARG A 103 -29.00 8.67 5.73
N LEU A 104 -28.67 7.72 6.60
CA LEU A 104 -29.48 7.36 7.76
C LEU A 104 -29.22 8.25 8.98
N ALA A 105 -27.95 8.53 9.26
CA ALA A 105 -27.49 9.18 10.50
C ALA A 105 -26.92 10.59 10.28
N GLY A 106 -26.92 11.07 9.03
CA GLY A 106 -26.47 12.41 8.65
C GLY A 106 -24.97 12.50 8.31
N PRO A 107 -24.53 13.68 7.83
CA PRO A 107 -23.18 13.87 7.28
C PRO A 107 -22.07 13.62 8.29
N VAL A 108 -22.21 14.13 9.53
CA VAL A 108 -21.16 14.03 10.55
C VAL A 108 -20.85 12.58 10.87
N LEU A 109 -21.87 11.78 11.21
CA LEU A 109 -21.70 10.36 11.50
C LEU A 109 -21.28 9.57 10.26
N GLY A 110 -21.76 9.95 9.07
CA GLY A 110 -21.26 9.44 7.80
C GLY A 110 -19.74 9.55 7.71
N TYR A 111 -19.18 10.75 7.71
CA TYR A 111 -17.74 10.94 7.53
C TYR A 111 -16.90 10.30 8.65
N ILE A 112 -17.41 10.22 9.89
CA ILE A 112 -16.73 9.50 10.98
C ILE A 112 -16.73 7.97 10.74
N SER A 113 -17.81 7.43 10.18
CA SER A 113 -17.94 5.99 9.93
C SER A 113 -16.99 5.47 8.83
N LEU A 114 -16.61 6.33 7.88
CA LEU A 114 -15.78 5.93 6.74
C LEU A 114 -14.40 5.37 7.16
N PRO A 115 -13.55 6.09 7.95
CA PRO A 115 -12.30 5.53 8.44
C PRO A 115 -12.50 4.22 9.21
N ILE A 116 -13.57 4.12 10.02
CA ILE A 116 -13.86 2.94 10.84
C ILE A 116 -14.15 1.74 9.95
N TYR A 117 -15.07 1.88 8.98
CA TYR A 117 -15.39 0.81 8.05
C TYR A 117 -14.19 0.42 7.20
N TRP A 118 -13.38 1.38 6.77
CA TRP A 118 -12.21 1.09 5.96
C TRP A 118 -11.14 0.32 6.73
N ILE A 119 -10.84 0.69 7.97
CA ILE A 119 -9.87 -0.03 8.81
C ILE A 119 -10.39 -1.43 9.14
N ALA A 120 -11.68 -1.57 9.45
CA ALA A 120 -12.30 -2.88 9.66
C ALA A 120 -12.20 -3.76 8.40
N PHE A 121 -12.41 -3.17 7.22
CA PHE A 121 -12.22 -3.84 5.94
C PHE A 121 -10.76 -4.28 5.74
N GLU A 122 -9.78 -3.39 5.94
CA GLU A 122 -8.35 -3.74 5.80
C GLU A 122 -7.95 -4.85 6.78
N GLN A 123 -8.45 -4.81 8.02
CA GLN A 123 -8.23 -5.86 9.01
C GLN A 123 -8.82 -7.20 8.60
N LEU A 124 -10.06 -7.22 8.10
CA LEU A 124 -10.67 -8.44 7.57
C LEU A 124 -9.85 -8.98 6.38
N HIS A 125 -9.44 -8.08 5.49
CA HIS A 125 -8.80 -8.43 4.23
C HIS A 125 -7.37 -8.97 4.40
N LEU A 126 -6.76 -8.82 5.58
CA LEU A 126 -5.46 -9.42 5.92
C LEU A 126 -5.54 -10.89 6.35
N HIS A 127 -6.71 -11.38 6.78
CA HIS A 127 -6.83 -12.67 7.48
C HIS A 127 -7.65 -13.72 6.73
N TRP A 128 -8.14 -13.42 5.53
CA TRP A 128 -8.99 -14.32 4.76
C TRP A 128 -8.23 -14.95 3.57
N ASP A 129 -8.60 -16.16 3.16
CA ASP A 129 -8.08 -16.92 2.02
C ASP A 129 -8.00 -16.15 0.68
N PHE A 130 -8.89 -15.17 0.45
CA PHE A 130 -8.84 -14.28 -0.72
C PHE A 130 -8.05 -12.99 -0.49
N THR A 131 -7.18 -12.97 0.52
CA THR A 131 -6.42 -11.79 0.92
C THR A 131 -5.61 -11.21 -0.23
N TRP A 132 -5.84 -9.92 -0.50
CA TRP A 132 -5.06 -9.11 -1.41
C TRP A 132 -4.67 -7.78 -0.75
N PRO A 133 -3.73 -7.78 0.21
CA PRO A 133 -3.46 -6.63 1.06
C PRO A 133 -2.53 -5.60 0.41
N TRP A 134 -2.22 -5.76 -0.88
CA TRP A 134 -1.33 -4.88 -1.66
C TRP A 134 -1.78 -3.42 -1.64
N LEU A 135 -3.09 -3.17 -1.60
CA LEU A 135 -3.68 -1.82 -1.63
C LEU A 135 -4.17 -1.34 -0.27
N THR A 136 -3.56 -1.82 0.80
CA THR A 136 -3.75 -1.25 2.14
C THR A 136 -3.20 0.17 2.17
N LEU A 137 -4.02 1.16 2.55
CA LEU A 137 -3.69 2.58 2.42
C LEU A 137 -2.42 2.98 3.17
N GLY A 138 -2.22 2.42 4.36
CA GLY A 138 -1.03 2.64 5.18
C GLY A 138 0.30 2.32 4.49
N ASN A 139 0.29 1.33 3.59
CA ASN A 139 1.47 0.94 2.82
C ASN A 139 1.83 1.97 1.74
N GLY A 140 0.93 2.91 1.43
CA GLY A 140 1.15 3.97 0.44
C GLY A 140 2.38 4.85 0.71
N PHE A 141 2.86 4.87 1.95
CA PHE A 141 4.03 5.65 2.38
C PHE A 141 5.34 4.84 2.43
N ALA A 142 5.37 3.62 1.90
CA ALA A 142 6.53 2.72 2.02
C ALA A 142 7.85 3.29 1.44
N GLN A 143 7.78 4.10 0.37
CA GLN A 143 8.96 4.80 -0.19
C GLN A 143 9.37 6.04 0.63
N ALA A 144 8.47 6.56 1.47
CA ALA A 144 8.67 7.76 2.27
C ALA A 144 8.66 7.41 3.77
N ASN A 145 9.43 6.39 4.14
CA ASN A 145 9.48 5.85 5.51
C ASN A 145 9.88 6.91 6.56
N GLU A 146 10.69 7.90 6.22
CA GLU A 146 11.05 9.04 7.07
C GLU A 146 9.82 9.83 7.58
N LEU A 147 8.73 9.88 6.80
CA LEU A 147 7.51 10.60 7.17
C LEU A 147 6.64 9.83 8.19
N ILE A 148 6.88 8.53 8.34
CA ILE A 148 5.99 7.60 9.03
C ILE A 148 6.70 6.76 10.11
N GLN A 149 7.82 7.23 10.67
CA GLN A 149 8.51 6.51 11.75
C GLN A 149 7.58 6.22 12.95
N TRP A 150 6.59 7.06 13.22
CA TRP A 150 5.57 6.81 14.26
C TRP A 150 4.73 5.53 14.02
N TYR A 151 4.78 4.93 12.82
CA TYR A 151 4.19 3.61 12.57
C TYR A 151 4.76 2.53 13.49
N GLU A 152 5.92 2.74 14.13
CA GLU A 152 6.44 1.83 15.16
C GLU A 152 5.43 1.57 16.30
N TYR A 153 4.55 2.53 16.61
CA TYR A 153 3.57 2.40 17.69
C TYR A 153 2.22 1.87 17.24
N THR A 154 1.77 2.22 16.02
CA THR A 154 0.41 1.92 15.55
C THR A 154 0.35 0.90 14.42
N GLY A 155 1.49 0.58 13.81
CA GLY A 155 1.58 -0.15 12.55
C GLY A 155 0.99 0.62 11.37
N PHE A 156 0.94 -0.05 10.22
CA PHE A 156 0.49 0.52 8.95
C PHE A 156 -0.99 0.95 8.96
N LEU A 157 -1.85 0.32 9.76
CA LEU A 157 -3.26 0.71 9.87
C LEU A 157 -3.45 2.10 10.45
N GLY A 158 -2.54 2.53 11.34
CA GLY A 158 -2.49 3.91 11.81
C GLY A 158 -2.31 4.87 10.64
N GLY A 159 -1.47 4.48 9.67
CA GLY A 159 -1.32 5.14 8.39
C GLY A 159 -2.60 5.28 7.57
N SER A 160 -3.37 4.19 7.46
CA SER A 160 -4.67 4.21 6.79
C SER A 160 -5.64 5.18 7.47
N LEU A 161 -5.68 5.17 8.81
CA LEU A 161 -6.47 6.13 9.59
C LEU A 161 -6.02 7.56 9.32
N TRP A 162 -4.72 7.81 9.39
CA TRP A 162 -4.12 9.12 9.15
C TRP A 162 -4.49 9.66 7.76
N MET A 163 -4.35 8.83 6.72
CA MET A 163 -4.75 9.20 5.36
C MET A 163 -6.22 9.61 5.28
N TRP A 164 -7.13 8.82 5.88
CA TRP A 164 -8.55 9.16 5.89
C TRP A 164 -8.84 10.45 6.65
N VAL A 165 -8.26 10.63 7.84
CA VAL A 165 -8.46 11.81 8.67
C VAL A 165 -8.03 13.06 7.92
N VAL A 166 -6.83 13.07 7.33
CA VAL A 166 -6.34 14.23 6.58
C VAL A 166 -7.23 14.51 5.36
N ASN A 167 -7.57 13.50 4.56
CA ASN A 167 -8.45 13.67 3.40
C ASN A 167 -9.83 14.24 3.77
N ILE A 168 -10.44 13.76 4.85
CA ILE A 168 -11.73 14.26 5.33
C ILE A 168 -11.63 15.70 5.85
N LEU A 169 -10.56 16.05 6.58
CA LEU A 169 -10.33 17.40 7.08
C LEU A 169 -10.07 18.39 5.93
N VAL A 170 -9.28 18.00 4.93
CA VAL A 170 -9.06 18.80 3.72
C VAL A 170 -10.37 18.97 2.94
N PHE A 171 -11.13 17.89 2.76
CA PHE A 171 -12.45 17.94 2.13
C PHE A 171 -13.40 18.89 2.87
N LYS A 172 -13.45 18.82 4.21
CA LYS A 172 -14.23 19.74 5.05
C LYS A 172 -13.81 21.20 4.85
N ALA A 173 -12.52 21.48 4.77
CA ALA A 173 -12.00 22.84 4.59
C ALA A 173 -12.35 23.43 3.21
N LEU A 174 -12.37 22.59 2.18
CA LEU A 174 -12.66 22.98 0.80
C LEU A 174 -14.16 23.08 0.50
N PHE A 175 -14.95 22.08 0.88
CA PHE A 175 -16.33 21.90 0.43
C PHE A 175 -17.37 21.83 1.56
N GLY A 176 -16.93 21.75 2.82
CA GLY A 176 -17.82 21.52 3.96
C GLY A 176 -18.40 20.11 4.00
N LEU A 177 -18.93 19.72 5.17
CA LEU A 177 -19.49 18.37 5.38
C LEU A 177 -21.01 18.29 5.11
N GLY A 178 -21.72 19.42 5.01
CA GLY A 178 -23.18 19.46 4.96
C GLY A 178 -23.75 20.26 3.77
N SER A 179 -24.96 19.86 3.35
CA SER A 179 -25.81 20.61 2.41
C SER A 179 -26.69 21.57 3.22
N LYS A 180 -26.54 22.87 2.99
CA LYS A 180 -27.37 23.98 3.51
C LYS A 180 -27.46 24.10 5.05
N SER A 181 -26.55 24.90 5.61
CA SER A 181 -26.89 25.80 6.70
C SER A 181 -26.05 27.06 6.50
N GLU A 182 -26.67 28.07 5.87
CA GLU A 182 -26.10 29.41 5.62
C GLU A 182 -25.92 30.24 6.89
N THR A 183 -26.13 29.68 8.08
CA THR A 183 -26.10 30.43 9.35
C THR A 183 -24.80 30.33 10.14
N ALA A 184 -23.87 29.45 9.75
CA ALA A 184 -22.53 29.48 10.32
C ALA A 184 -21.68 30.50 9.55
N ARG A 185 -21.36 31.65 10.19
CA ARG A 185 -20.38 32.61 9.67
C ARG A 185 -19.17 31.83 9.14
N PRO A 186 -18.74 32.02 7.88
CA PRO A 186 -17.56 31.33 7.39
C PRO A 186 -16.43 31.68 8.35
N ALA A 187 -15.87 30.65 9.00
CA ALA A 187 -14.68 30.84 9.81
C ALA A 187 -13.63 31.54 8.93
N ALA A 188 -12.84 32.43 9.53
CA ALA A 188 -11.76 33.11 8.82
C ALA A 188 -11.00 32.09 7.95
N PRO A 189 -10.68 32.41 6.68
CA PRO A 189 -10.22 31.43 5.71
C PRO A 189 -8.97 30.65 6.15
N LEU A 190 -8.19 31.19 7.08
CA LEU A 190 -7.03 30.54 7.70
C LEU A 190 -7.42 29.50 8.78
N ARG A 191 -8.47 29.76 9.57
CA ARG A 191 -8.88 28.90 10.70
C ARG A 191 -9.41 27.54 10.25
N ARG A 192 -10.02 27.44 9.06
CA ARG A 192 -10.48 26.17 8.48
C ARG A 192 -9.34 25.22 8.07
N TRP A 193 -8.15 25.76 7.80
CA TRP A 193 -6.98 24.97 7.42
C TRP A 193 -6.13 24.52 8.62
N ALA A 194 -6.36 25.08 9.81
CA ALA A 194 -5.61 24.72 11.00
C ALA A 194 -5.67 23.22 11.30
N ALA A 195 -6.86 22.60 11.27
CA ALA A 195 -7.03 21.19 11.55
C ALA A 195 -6.33 20.26 10.53
N PRO A 196 -6.54 20.36 9.21
CA PRO A 196 -5.83 19.51 8.25
C PRO A 196 -4.31 19.74 8.26
N VAL A 197 -3.85 20.99 8.43
CA VAL A 197 -2.41 21.29 8.52
C VAL A 197 -1.80 20.63 9.75
N LEU A 198 -2.42 20.76 10.93
CA LEU A 198 -1.95 20.10 12.15
C LEU A 198 -1.96 18.58 12.02
N ALA A 199 -3.02 18.00 11.44
CA ALA A 199 -3.13 16.55 11.23
C ALA A 199 -2.07 16.00 10.27
N THR A 200 -1.55 16.81 9.35
CA THR A 200 -0.43 16.43 8.47
C THR A 200 0.93 16.67 9.12
N VAL A 201 1.15 17.86 9.68
CA VAL A 201 2.47 18.29 10.16
C VAL A 201 2.85 17.61 11.47
N LEU A 202 1.91 17.36 12.38
CA LEU A 202 2.23 16.77 13.68
C LEU A 202 2.80 15.34 13.56
N PRO A 203 2.19 14.39 12.82
CA PRO A 203 2.76 13.04 12.70
C PRO A 203 4.08 13.04 11.95
N ILE A 204 4.23 13.88 10.92
CA ILE A 204 5.49 14.01 10.18
C ILE A 204 6.60 14.56 11.10
N GLY A 205 6.32 15.63 11.85
CA GLY A 205 7.26 16.18 12.82
C GLY A 205 7.65 15.17 13.91
N LEU A 206 6.68 14.39 14.40
CA LEU A 206 6.94 13.29 15.33
C LEU A 206 7.87 12.23 14.71
N SER A 207 7.67 11.87 13.44
CA SER A 207 8.56 10.92 12.76
C SER A 207 10.00 11.40 12.69
N PHE A 208 10.22 12.68 12.36
CA PHE A 208 11.57 13.24 12.34
C PHE A 208 12.20 13.25 13.73
N LEU A 209 11.44 13.56 14.79
CA LEU A 209 11.94 13.49 16.17
C LEU A 209 12.33 12.06 16.58
N ILE A 210 11.54 11.06 16.19
CA ILE A 210 11.85 9.64 16.40
C ILE A 210 13.13 9.26 15.65
N GLY A 211 13.23 9.66 14.38
CA GLY A 211 14.40 9.38 13.54
C GLY A 211 15.70 9.94 14.13
N GLU A 212 15.69 11.19 14.60
CA GLU A 212 16.86 11.85 15.21
C GLU A 212 17.26 11.25 16.57
N THR A 213 16.31 10.63 17.29
CA THR A 213 16.59 9.98 18.59
C THR A 213 17.01 8.52 18.46
N TYR A 214 16.93 7.96 17.25
CA TYR A 214 17.30 6.58 16.99
C TYR A 214 18.82 6.37 17.10
N GLN A 215 19.21 5.35 17.86
CA GLN A 215 20.60 4.91 17.97
C GLN A 215 20.69 3.45 17.55
N GLU A 216 21.64 3.15 16.66
CA GLU A 216 21.96 1.78 16.28
C GLU A 216 22.37 0.97 17.52
N LYS A 217 21.70 -0.16 17.75
CA LYS A 217 21.99 -1.06 18.86
C LYS A 217 22.67 -2.34 18.36
N GLY A 218 23.72 -2.76 19.07
CA GLY A 218 24.35 -4.05 18.86
C GLY A 218 25.66 -3.99 18.08
N LYS A 219 26.20 -5.18 17.76
CA LYS A 219 27.44 -5.30 16.97
C LYS A 219 27.10 -5.24 15.49
N GLN A 220 27.85 -4.45 14.74
CA GLN A 220 27.80 -4.50 13.28
C GLN A 220 28.23 -5.89 12.81
N VAL A 221 27.40 -6.49 11.96
CA VAL A 221 27.67 -7.79 11.34
C VAL A 221 27.75 -7.62 9.83
N GLU A 222 28.62 -8.40 9.22
CA GLU A 222 28.69 -8.46 7.77
C GLU A 222 27.61 -9.40 7.25
N VAL A 223 26.79 -8.92 6.32
CA VAL A 223 25.71 -9.68 5.71
C VAL A 223 25.94 -9.71 4.20
N LEU A 224 26.03 -10.92 3.65
CA LEU A 224 26.18 -11.15 2.22
C LEU A 224 24.84 -11.64 1.66
N VAL A 225 24.24 -10.82 0.79
CA VAL A 225 23.01 -11.14 0.07
C VAL A 225 23.35 -11.43 -1.39
N ILE A 226 22.99 -12.62 -1.87
CA ILE A 226 23.37 -13.06 -3.22
C ILE A 226 22.13 -13.32 -4.04
N GLN A 227 22.08 -12.71 -5.23
CA GLN A 227 21.03 -12.91 -6.21
C GLN A 227 21.68 -13.40 -7.52
N PRO A 228 21.56 -14.70 -7.87
CA PRO A 228 22.21 -15.25 -9.06
C PRO A 228 21.59 -14.76 -10.38
N ASN A 229 20.48 -13.99 -10.32
CA ASN A 229 19.77 -13.43 -11.47
C ASN A 229 19.38 -14.51 -12.51
N VAL A 230 18.70 -15.56 -12.05
CA VAL A 230 18.10 -16.60 -12.90
C VAL A 230 16.71 -16.15 -13.34
N ASP A 231 16.43 -16.17 -14.65
CA ASP A 231 15.15 -15.72 -15.20
C ASP A 231 14.00 -16.69 -14.80
N PRO A 232 12.94 -16.21 -14.11
CA PRO A 232 11.84 -17.06 -13.67
C PRO A 232 10.93 -17.58 -14.80
N PHE A 233 10.94 -16.96 -15.98
CA PHE A 233 10.09 -17.32 -17.12
C PHE A 233 10.78 -18.26 -18.11
N GLN A 234 12.11 -18.14 -18.25
CA GLN A 234 12.85 -18.86 -19.29
C GLN A 234 13.86 -19.87 -18.77
N GLU A 235 14.40 -19.67 -17.57
CA GLU A 235 15.58 -20.42 -17.10
C GLU A 235 15.31 -21.25 -15.84
N LYS A 236 14.39 -20.81 -14.97
CA LYS A 236 14.27 -21.34 -13.61
C LYS A 236 13.61 -22.72 -13.52
N PHE A 237 12.61 -23.00 -14.34
CA PHE A 237 11.72 -24.16 -14.18
C PHE A 237 11.86 -25.16 -15.32
N GLU A 238 11.87 -26.45 -15.00
CA GLU A 238 11.85 -27.54 -15.98
C GLU A 238 10.70 -27.35 -16.99
N GLY A 239 10.99 -27.55 -18.28
CA GLY A 239 10.02 -27.37 -19.37
C GLY A 239 9.94 -25.96 -19.97
N THR A 240 10.81 -25.04 -19.55
CA THR A 240 10.98 -23.71 -20.18
C THR A 240 12.05 -23.72 -21.28
N ALA A 241 12.05 -22.70 -22.16
CA ALA A 241 12.84 -22.72 -23.40
C ALA A 241 14.36 -22.74 -23.16
N ASN A 242 14.84 -22.09 -22.09
CA ASN A 242 16.26 -21.96 -21.75
C ASN A 242 16.55 -22.54 -20.36
N PHE A 243 15.84 -23.62 -19.98
CA PHE A 243 15.95 -24.19 -18.64
C PHE A 243 17.41 -24.50 -18.27
N ILE A 244 17.86 -23.90 -17.16
CA ILE A 244 19.16 -24.18 -16.54
C ILE A 244 18.92 -25.26 -15.50
N SER A 245 19.70 -26.34 -15.54
CA SER A 245 19.56 -27.42 -14.56
C SER A 245 19.65 -26.90 -13.13
N TYR A 246 18.89 -27.49 -12.19
CA TYR A 246 18.92 -27.05 -10.79
C TYR A 246 20.32 -27.12 -10.17
N GLU A 247 21.15 -28.09 -10.60
CA GLU A 247 22.55 -28.20 -10.18
C GLU A 247 23.40 -27.03 -10.67
N GLU A 248 23.20 -26.58 -11.90
CA GLU A 248 23.91 -25.43 -12.46
C GLU A 248 23.44 -24.11 -11.82
N GLN A 249 22.13 -23.95 -11.56
CA GLN A 249 21.60 -22.83 -10.80
C GLN A 249 22.23 -22.75 -9.39
N LEU A 250 22.34 -23.89 -8.71
CA LEU A 250 22.98 -24.00 -7.41
C LEU A 250 24.49 -23.70 -7.50
N THR A 251 25.16 -24.25 -8.50
CA THR A 251 26.60 -24.02 -8.73
C THR A 251 26.88 -22.54 -8.93
N ARG A 252 26.06 -21.85 -9.72
CA ARG A 252 26.16 -20.40 -9.92
C ARG A 252 26.00 -19.63 -8.61
N LEU A 253 25.05 -20.02 -7.75
CA LEU A 253 24.86 -19.41 -6.42
C LEU A 253 26.10 -19.63 -5.53
N ILE A 254 26.62 -20.86 -5.46
CA ILE A 254 27.80 -21.20 -4.64
C ILE A 254 29.03 -20.42 -5.14
N GLN A 255 29.29 -20.42 -6.45
CA GLN A 255 30.43 -19.70 -7.03
C GLN A 255 30.37 -18.19 -6.78
N LEU A 256 29.18 -17.58 -6.86
CA LEU A 256 29.00 -16.17 -6.51
C LEU A 256 29.24 -15.92 -5.01
N THR A 257 28.86 -16.88 -4.16
CA THR A 257 29.11 -16.84 -2.71
C THR A 257 30.60 -16.89 -2.41
N GLU A 258 31.31 -17.86 -2.97
CA GLU A 258 32.74 -18.05 -2.78
C GLU A 258 33.56 -16.85 -3.24
N LYS A 259 33.17 -16.21 -4.35
CA LYS A 259 33.84 -15.00 -4.86
C LYS A 259 33.72 -13.80 -3.94
N GLN A 260 32.64 -13.69 -3.16
CA GLN A 260 32.32 -12.53 -2.34
C GLN A 260 32.55 -12.77 -0.84
N LEU A 261 32.99 -13.98 -0.46
CA LEU A 261 33.28 -14.34 0.93
C LEU A 261 34.54 -13.62 1.43
N THR A 262 34.37 -12.78 2.46
CA THR A 262 35.48 -12.14 3.16
C THR A 262 36.00 -13.01 4.32
N PRO A 263 37.15 -12.68 4.93
CA PRO A 263 37.69 -13.42 6.08
C PRO A 263 36.90 -13.23 7.39
N ARG A 264 35.93 -12.31 7.45
CA ARG A 264 35.12 -12.04 8.63
C ARG A 264 33.92 -12.99 8.69
N PRO A 265 33.37 -13.30 9.88
CA PRO A 265 32.16 -14.09 9.98
C PRO A 265 31.00 -13.31 9.35
N ALA A 266 30.57 -13.76 8.18
CA ALA A 266 29.46 -13.19 7.42
C ALA A 266 28.23 -14.10 7.50
N TRP A 267 27.05 -13.50 7.60
CA TRP A 267 25.79 -14.22 7.42
C TRP A 267 25.44 -14.25 5.93
N CYS A 268 25.19 -15.45 5.41
CA CYS A 268 25.05 -15.72 3.99
C CYS A 268 23.57 -16.01 3.66
N PHE A 269 22.93 -15.15 2.86
CA PHE A 269 21.51 -15.30 2.49
C PHE A 269 21.33 -15.51 0.98
N GLY A 270 20.52 -16.52 0.63
CA GLY A 270 20.13 -16.85 -0.75
C GLY A 270 18.64 -16.60 -1.03
N PRO A 271 18.25 -16.57 -2.32
CA PRO A 271 16.87 -16.32 -2.74
C PRO A 271 15.92 -17.48 -2.39
N LYS A 272 14.61 -17.21 -2.38
CA LYS A 272 13.58 -18.21 -2.06
C LYS A 272 13.59 -19.42 -2.99
N ARG A 273 13.58 -20.61 -2.38
CA ARG A 273 13.77 -21.93 -3.02
C ARG A 273 15.04 -22.00 -3.88
N PRO A 274 16.25 -21.94 -3.27
CA PRO A 274 17.49 -22.24 -3.99
C PRO A 274 17.63 -23.74 -4.31
N TRP A 275 16.87 -24.59 -3.61
CA TRP A 275 16.98 -26.05 -3.64
C TRP A 275 15.64 -26.64 -4.13
N MET A 276 15.58 -27.08 -5.38
CA MET A 276 14.39 -27.73 -5.97
C MET A 276 14.62 -29.21 -6.32
N SER A 277 15.67 -29.86 -5.81
CA SER A 277 15.84 -31.31 -5.95
C SER A 277 15.03 -32.07 -4.89
N ARG A 278 14.24 -33.06 -5.33
CA ARG A 278 13.26 -33.78 -4.49
C ARG A 278 13.85 -34.73 -3.45
N THR A 279 15.15 -34.99 -3.47
CA THR A 279 15.86 -35.87 -2.54
C THR A 279 17.34 -35.60 -2.66
N GLY A 280 17.94 -35.01 -1.63
CA GLY A 280 19.38 -34.79 -1.59
C GLY A 280 19.76 -34.18 -0.25
N SER A 281 20.14 -35.04 0.70
CA SER A 281 20.83 -34.61 1.92
C SER A 281 21.98 -33.67 1.56
N PRO A 282 22.22 -32.58 2.30
CA PRO A 282 23.37 -31.72 2.06
C PRO A 282 24.64 -32.51 2.41
N THR A 283 25.29 -33.10 1.41
CA THR A 283 26.56 -33.84 1.57
C THR A 283 27.79 -32.94 1.47
N SER A 284 27.62 -31.62 1.29
CA SER A 284 28.68 -30.65 1.57
C SER A 284 28.43 -30.01 2.93
N LYS A 285 29.29 -30.34 3.90
CA LYS A 285 29.41 -29.57 5.15
C LYS A 285 29.49 -28.08 4.79
N PRO A 286 28.86 -27.17 5.57
CA PRO A 286 29.09 -25.75 5.38
C PRO A 286 30.60 -25.52 5.44
N THR A 287 31.13 -24.82 4.43
CA THR A 287 32.48 -24.27 4.49
C THR A 287 32.64 -23.58 5.84
N PRO A 288 33.78 -23.75 6.55
CA PRO A 288 33.95 -23.32 7.94
C PRO A 288 33.89 -21.79 8.16
N ARG A 289 33.42 -21.01 7.19
CA ARG A 289 33.40 -19.54 7.15
C ARG A 289 32.01 -18.90 7.16
N CYS A 290 30.92 -19.59 6.81
CA CYS A 290 29.57 -19.06 7.05
C CYS A 290 29.06 -19.62 8.39
N SER A 291 28.80 -18.73 9.36
CA SER A 291 28.22 -19.08 10.67
C SER A 291 26.73 -19.44 10.60
N GLY A 292 26.08 -19.25 9.44
CA GLY A 292 24.74 -19.72 9.13
C GLY A 292 24.32 -19.37 7.71
N CYS A 293 23.56 -20.27 7.06
CA CYS A 293 22.93 -20.04 5.76
C CYS A 293 21.41 -20.08 5.92
N ALA A 294 20.71 -19.07 5.42
CA ALA A 294 19.25 -19.02 5.43
C ALA A 294 18.70 -18.61 4.06
N SER A 295 17.48 -19.04 3.75
CA SER A 295 16.76 -18.72 2.52
C SER A 295 15.49 -17.94 2.88
N PHE A 296 15.15 -16.91 2.10
CA PHE A 296 13.87 -16.17 2.22
C PHE A 296 12.68 -16.93 1.60
#